data_AF-A0A366GH01-F1
#
_entry.id   AF-A0A366GH01-F1
#
_cell.length_a   1.000
_cell.length_b   1.000
_cell.length_c   1.000
_cell.angle_alpha   90.00
_cell.angle_beta   90.00
_cell.angle_gamma   90.00
#
_symmetry.space_group_name_H-M   'P 1'
#
loop_
_entity.id
_entity.type
_entity.pdbx_description
1 polymer ?
#
loop_
_entity_poly.entity_id
_entity_poly.type
_entity_poly.pdbx_seq_one_letter_code
_entity_poly.pdbx_strand_id
1 'polypeptide(L)'
;MFQNYNNALIAAGITPINKTPEIVKETDEKLLQMYVNFSNCLGQAATSRQLNESHNIYNADVFTLRFGGMLELHKRAGLISTYGTRKVYTKQGLAEKLKRVYRVNEGRIPIRRFNEFGLYASTLMRYFQTTKINEIWEEIEKEIKHDNQSLRE
;
A
#
# COMPACT_ATOMS: atom_id res chain seq x y z
N MET A 1 -7.36 42.90 14.41
CA MET A 1 -6.63 41.62 14.25
C MET A 1 -7.58 40.61 13.64
N PHE A 2 -7.14 39.89 12.61
CA PHE A 2 -7.94 38.79 12.06
C PHE A 2 -7.86 37.57 12.97
N GLN A 3 -8.98 36.91 13.22
CA GLN A 3 -9.10 35.79 14.16
C GLN A 3 -8.36 34.52 13.73
N ASN A 4 -8.09 34.35 12.43
CA ASN A 4 -7.28 33.26 11.90
C ASN A 4 -6.72 33.63 10.50
N TYR A 5 -5.78 32.80 10.02
CA TYR A 5 -5.08 32.98 8.74
C TYR A 5 -6.02 32.98 7.52
N ASN A 6 -7.04 32.12 7.52
CA ASN A 6 -8.01 32.06 6.41
C ASN A 6 -8.88 33.32 6.34
N ASN A 7 -9.27 33.89 7.48
CA ASN A 7 -10.01 35.16 7.55
C ASN A 7 -9.16 36.33 7.04
N ALA A 8 -7.84 36.29 7.27
CA ALA A 8 -6.91 37.27 6.70
C ALA A 8 -6.81 37.14 5.18
N LEU A 9 -6.78 35.91 4.64
CA LEU A 9 -6.79 35.66 3.20
C LEU A 9 -8.09 36.11 2.53
N ILE A 10 -9.25 35.81 3.13
CA ILE A 10 -10.56 36.26 2.63
C ILE A 10 -10.64 37.79 2.62
N ALA A 11 -10.19 38.46 3.69
CA ALA A 11 -10.15 39.92 3.75
C ALA A 11 -9.20 40.54 2.72
N ALA A 12 -8.18 39.80 2.28
CA ALA A 12 -7.25 40.19 1.22
C ALA A 12 -7.76 39.82 -0.19
N GLY A 13 -8.97 39.28 -0.33
CA GLY A 13 -9.54 38.85 -1.62
C GLY A 13 -8.93 37.56 -2.17
N ILE A 14 -8.22 36.78 -1.35
CA ILE A 14 -7.57 35.53 -1.74
C ILE A 14 -8.42 34.35 -1.24
N THR A 15 -8.79 33.44 -2.15
CA THR A 15 -9.51 32.22 -1.79
C THR A 15 -8.59 31.29 -0.98
N PRO A 16 -8.92 30.96 0.29
CA PRO A 16 -8.08 30.08 1.09
C PRO A 16 -7.98 28.68 0.47
N ILE A 17 -6.75 28.18 0.32
CA ILE A 17 -6.47 26.82 -0.18
C ILE A 17 -6.90 25.76 0.85
N ASN A 18 -6.85 26.12 2.14
CA ASN A 18 -7.20 25.23 3.24
C ASN A 18 -8.73 25.11 3.33
N LYS A 19 -9.28 24.04 2.76
CA LYS A 19 -10.68 23.66 2.95
C LYS A 19 -10.92 23.41 4.44
N THR A 20 -11.77 24.23 5.06
CA THR A 20 -12.37 23.84 6.33
C THR A 20 -13.10 22.52 6.12
N PRO A 21 -13.02 21.56 7.07
CA PRO A 21 -13.78 20.32 6.96
C PRO A 21 -15.24 20.65 6.66
N GLU A 22 -15.81 19.95 5.70
CA GLU A 22 -17.23 20.09 5.36
C GLU A 22 -18.05 19.91 6.64
N ILE A 23 -19.05 20.78 6.87
CA ILE A 23 -19.89 20.68 8.06
C ILE A 23 -20.73 19.41 7.91
N VAL A 24 -20.29 18.34 8.56
CA VAL A 24 -20.94 17.03 8.52
C VAL A 24 -22.18 17.07 9.40
N LYS A 25 -23.36 16.86 8.81
CA LYS A 25 -24.65 16.90 9.51
C LYS A 25 -25.00 15.55 10.15
N GLU A 26 -24.37 14.49 9.68
CA GLU A 26 -24.68 13.10 9.99
C GLU A 26 -23.99 12.63 11.28
N THR A 27 -24.66 11.69 11.97
CA THR A 27 -24.08 10.96 13.10
C THR A 27 -23.02 9.97 12.62
N ASP A 28 -22.20 9.48 13.54
CA ASP A 28 -21.15 8.50 13.24
C ASP A 28 -21.72 7.21 12.64
N GLU A 29 -22.88 6.74 13.11
CA GLU A 29 -23.53 5.54 12.58
C GLU A 29 -23.97 5.73 11.13
N LYS A 30 -24.52 6.92 10.82
CA LYS A 30 -24.99 7.23 9.47
C LYS A 30 -23.82 7.39 8.50
N LEU A 31 -22.74 8.04 8.91
CA LEU A 31 -21.50 8.13 8.14
C LEU A 31 -20.91 6.74 7.85
N LEU A 32 -20.84 5.89 8.87
CA LEU A 32 -20.32 4.53 8.71
C LEU A 32 -21.17 3.74 7.70
N GLN A 33 -22.50 3.86 7.77
CA GLN A 33 -23.41 3.25 6.79
C GLN A 33 -23.23 3.79 5.38
N MET A 34 -23.05 5.10 5.22
CA MET A 34 -22.74 5.70 3.90
C MET A 34 -21.46 5.10 3.33
N TYR A 35 -20.42 4.96 4.15
CA TYR A 35 -19.14 4.37 3.75
C TYR A 35 -19.27 2.89 3.35
N VAL A 36 -20.02 2.10 4.12
CA VAL A 36 -20.29 0.69 3.81
C VAL A 36 -21.02 0.55 2.47
N ASN A 37 -22.09 1.33 2.27
CA ASN A 37 -22.86 1.30 1.03
C ASN A 37 -22.01 1.69 -0.18
N PHE A 38 -21.20 2.74 -0.06
CA PHE A 38 -20.30 3.16 -1.14
C PHE A 38 -19.26 2.09 -1.45
N SER A 39 -18.67 1.46 -0.43
CA SER A 39 -17.71 0.37 -0.60
C SER A 39 -18.36 -0.86 -1.25
N ASN A 40 -19.60 -1.18 -0.90
CA ASN A 40 -20.36 -2.27 -1.51
C ASN A 40 -20.63 -2.01 -3.00
N CYS A 41 -20.94 -0.77 -3.39
CA CYS A 41 -21.07 -0.39 -4.80
C CYS A 41 -19.76 -0.58 -5.59
N LEU A 42 -18.61 -0.42 -4.94
CA LEU A 42 -17.29 -0.64 -5.55
C LEU A 42 -16.84 -2.11 -5.51
N GLY A 43 -17.53 -2.98 -4.76
CA GLY A 43 -17.12 -4.36 -4.51
C GLY A 43 -15.86 -4.50 -3.65
N GLN A 44 -15.38 -3.42 -3.03
CA GLN A 44 -14.19 -3.40 -2.18
C GLN A 44 -14.22 -2.21 -1.21
N ALA A 45 -13.41 -2.27 -0.14
CA ALA A 45 -13.23 -1.14 0.77
C ALA A 45 -12.74 0.10 0.00
N ALA A 46 -13.48 1.21 0.09
CA ALA A 46 -13.13 2.43 -0.60
C ALA A 46 -11.79 3.01 -0.10
N THR A 47 -10.97 3.42 -1.06
CA THR A 47 -9.70 4.10 -0.81
C THR A 47 -9.92 5.60 -0.58
N SER A 48 -8.98 6.27 0.10
CA SER A 48 -9.03 7.73 0.27
C SER A 48 -9.15 8.47 -1.06
N ARG A 49 -8.48 7.96 -2.11
CA ARG A 49 -8.56 8.53 -3.45
C ARG A 49 -9.99 8.44 -4.02
N GLN A 50 -10.62 7.27 -3.93
CA GLN A 50 -11.99 7.06 -4.42
C GLN A 50 -13.01 7.90 -3.65
N LEU A 51 -12.82 8.09 -2.34
CA LEU A 51 -13.65 8.99 -1.55
C LEU A 51 -13.47 10.45 -2.00
N ASN A 52 -12.23 10.89 -2.23
CA ASN A 52 -11.93 12.26 -2.63
C ASN A 52 -12.37 12.61 -4.06
N GLU A 53 -12.42 11.62 -4.95
CA GLU A 53 -12.86 11.77 -6.34
C GLU A 53 -14.40 11.64 -6.50
N SER A 54 -15.10 11.17 -5.46
CA SER A 54 -16.55 10.96 -5.49
C SER A 54 -17.33 12.19 -5.05
N HIS A 55 -18.43 12.48 -5.74
CA HIS A 55 -19.40 13.51 -5.34
C HIS A 55 -20.58 12.94 -4.53
N ASN A 56 -20.66 11.61 -4.41
CA ASN A 56 -21.79 10.90 -3.80
C ASN A 56 -21.57 10.57 -2.32
N ILE A 57 -20.40 10.89 -1.79
CA ILE A 57 -20.00 10.62 -0.41
C ILE A 57 -19.01 11.69 0.05
N TYR A 58 -18.91 11.86 1.36
CA TYR A 58 -17.90 12.73 1.95
C TYR A 58 -16.48 12.30 1.57
N ASN A 59 -15.58 13.28 1.58
CA ASN A 59 -14.17 13.03 1.33
C ASN A 59 -13.50 12.21 2.45
N ALA A 60 -12.28 11.73 2.21
CA ALA A 60 -11.54 10.91 3.15
C ALA A 60 -11.19 11.63 4.47
N ASP A 61 -11.05 12.95 4.44
CA ASP A 61 -10.69 13.75 5.62
C ASP A 61 -11.83 13.77 6.65
N VAL A 62 -13.08 13.86 6.18
CA VAL A 62 -14.28 13.76 7.02
C VAL A 62 -14.28 12.44 7.79
N PHE A 63 -14.09 11.31 7.10
CA PHE A 63 -14.06 10.01 7.76
C PHE A 63 -12.84 9.85 8.66
N THR A 64 -11.68 10.33 8.24
CA THR A 64 -10.46 10.26 9.04
C THR A 64 -10.61 11.02 10.35
N LEU A 65 -11.18 12.22 10.31
CA LEU A 65 -11.41 13.06 11.48
C LEU A 65 -12.40 12.42 12.46
N ARG A 66 -13.45 11.78 11.96
CA ARG A 66 -14.52 11.18 12.80
C ARG A 66 -14.14 9.81 13.37
N PHE A 67 -13.46 8.98 12.59
CA PHE A 67 -13.21 7.58 12.96
C PHE A 67 -11.76 7.31 13.38
N GLY A 68 -10.89 8.33 13.41
CA GLY A 68 -9.49 8.18 13.82
C GLY A 68 -8.59 7.54 12.74
N GLY A 69 -8.99 7.67 11.47
CA GLY A 69 -8.24 7.17 10.32
C GLY A 69 -8.95 6.11 9.49
N MET A 70 -8.50 5.97 8.24
CA MET A 70 -9.07 5.02 7.28
C MET A 70 -8.96 3.56 7.74
N LEU A 71 -7.86 3.19 8.40
CA LEU A 71 -7.70 1.83 8.92
C LEU A 71 -8.77 1.49 9.96
N GLU A 72 -9.06 2.44 10.84
CA GLU A 72 -10.04 2.26 11.90
C GLU A 72 -11.47 2.28 11.34
N LEU A 73 -11.73 3.15 10.36
CA LEU A 73 -12.97 3.12 9.57
C LEU A 73 -13.20 1.76 8.91
N HIS A 74 -12.18 1.20 8.26
CA HIS A 74 -12.23 -0.13 7.61
C HIS A 74 -12.60 -1.23 8.61
N LYS A 75 -11.96 -1.24 9.79
CA LYS A 75 -12.30 -2.18 10.87
C LYS A 75 -13.73 -2.03 11.36
N ARG A 76 -14.17 -0.80 11.65
CA ARG A 76 -15.54 -0.53 12.13
C ARG A 76 -16.59 -0.86 11.09
N ALA A 77 -16.27 -0.70 9.81
CA ALA A 77 -17.13 -1.05 8.70
C ALA A 77 -17.19 -2.57 8.43
N GLY A 78 -16.39 -3.39 9.12
CA GLY A 78 -16.25 -4.82 8.82
C GLY A 78 -15.60 -5.09 7.46
N LEU A 79 -15.02 -4.07 6.82
CA LEU A 79 -14.41 -4.13 5.51
C LEU A 79 -12.90 -4.24 5.73
N ILE A 80 -12.39 -5.47 5.84
CA ILE A 80 -10.96 -5.69 6.04
C ILE A 80 -10.20 -5.09 4.85
N SER A 81 -9.41 -4.06 5.13
CA SER A 81 -8.50 -3.47 4.17
C SER A 81 -7.49 -4.52 3.70
N THR A 82 -7.57 -4.93 2.44
CA THR A 82 -6.49 -5.70 1.79
C THR A 82 -5.20 -4.88 1.68
N TYR A 83 -5.25 -3.58 1.97
CA TYR A 83 -4.13 -2.64 1.85
C TYR A 83 -3.28 -2.49 3.13
N GLY A 84 -3.56 -3.26 4.18
CA GLY A 84 -2.87 -3.16 5.47
C GLY A 84 -1.66 -4.08 5.68
N THR A 85 -1.45 -5.11 4.86
CA THR A 85 -0.24 -5.93 4.97
C THR A 85 0.85 -5.29 4.12
N ARG A 86 1.67 -4.44 4.76
CA ARG A 86 3.02 -4.11 4.27
C ARG A 86 3.61 -5.43 3.79
N LYS A 87 3.95 -5.59 2.50
CA LYS A 87 4.55 -6.84 2.00
C LYS A 87 5.80 -7.11 2.84
N VAL A 88 5.68 -7.97 3.85
CA VAL A 88 6.80 -8.39 4.67
C VAL A 88 7.58 -9.35 3.81
N TYR A 89 8.58 -8.82 3.11
CA TYR A 89 9.57 -9.67 2.47
C TYR A 89 10.36 -10.38 3.58
N THR A 90 10.52 -11.68 3.43
CA THR A 90 11.50 -12.46 4.19
C THR A 90 12.63 -12.84 3.25
N LYS A 91 13.85 -13.07 3.79
CA LYS A 91 14.97 -13.55 2.97
C LYS A 91 14.59 -14.83 2.24
N GLN A 92 13.96 -15.78 2.92
CA GLN A 92 13.46 -17.03 2.35
C GLN A 92 12.42 -16.81 1.25
N GLY A 93 11.44 -15.92 1.46
CA GLY A 93 10.43 -15.62 0.43
C GLY A 93 11.02 -14.98 -0.82
N LEU A 94 12.07 -14.16 -0.67
CA LEU A 94 12.83 -13.62 -1.78
C LEU A 94 13.69 -14.69 -2.47
N ALA A 95 14.28 -15.62 -1.72
CA ALA A 95 15.06 -16.74 -2.25
C ALA A 95 14.18 -17.65 -3.11
N GLU A 96 13.02 -18.08 -2.60
CA GLU A 96 12.06 -18.90 -3.35
C GLU A 96 11.59 -18.22 -4.65
N LYS A 97 11.40 -16.90 -4.58
CA LYS A 97 11.06 -16.10 -5.76
C LYS A 97 12.21 -16.08 -6.77
N LEU A 98 13.45 -15.92 -6.34
CA LEU A 98 14.63 -15.98 -7.20
C LEU A 98 14.83 -17.37 -7.79
N LYS A 99 14.62 -18.46 -7.03
CA LYS A 99 14.66 -19.84 -7.55
C LYS A 99 13.64 -20.05 -8.66
N ARG A 100 12.41 -19.55 -8.50
CA ARG A 100 11.37 -19.60 -9.54
C ARG A 100 11.80 -18.87 -10.80
N VAL A 101 12.33 -17.65 -10.65
CA VAL A 101 12.85 -16.84 -11.76
C VAL A 101 13.97 -17.58 -12.49
N TYR A 102 14.90 -18.17 -11.74
CA TYR A 102 16.01 -18.96 -12.28
C TYR A 102 15.51 -20.13 -13.13
N ARG A 103 14.54 -20.91 -12.61
CA ARG A 103 13.96 -22.06 -13.33
C ARG A 103 13.23 -21.63 -14.61
N VAL A 104 12.45 -20.54 -14.55
CA VAL A 104 11.67 -20.04 -15.71
C VAL A 104 12.57 -19.48 -16.81
N ASN A 105 13.70 -18.87 -16.46
CA ASN A 105 14.63 -18.28 -17.42
C ASN A 105 15.82 -19.20 -17.74
N GLU A 106 15.81 -20.44 -17.24
CA GLU A 106 16.89 -21.42 -17.38
C GLU A 106 18.27 -20.88 -16.96
N GLY A 107 18.30 -19.95 -16.00
CA GLY A 107 19.50 -19.27 -15.58
C GLY A 107 19.28 -17.90 -14.93
N ARG A 108 20.40 -17.20 -14.69
CA ARG A 108 20.41 -15.84 -14.13
C ARG A 108 19.75 -14.85 -15.09
N ILE A 109 19.06 -13.86 -14.54
CA ILE A 109 18.58 -12.71 -15.31
C ILE A 109 19.37 -11.44 -14.95
N PRO A 110 19.54 -10.49 -15.89
CA PRO A 110 20.17 -9.20 -15.60
C PRO A 110 19.26 -8.34 -14.71
N ILE A 111 19.87 -7.46 -13.90
CA ILE A 111 19.18 -6.59 -12.92
C ILE A 111 18.03 -5.80 -13.55
N ARG A 112 18.21 -5.32 -14.78
CA ARG A 112 17.17 -4.56 -15.53
C ARG A 112 15.85 -5.32 -15.70
N ARG A 113 15.87 -6.65 -15.65
CA ARG A 113 14.70 -7.52 -15.78
C ARG A 113 14.05 -7.89 -14.45
N PHE A 114 14.63 -7.50 -13.29
CA PHE A 114 14.09 -7.89 -11.98
C PHE A 114 12.66 -7.39 -11.77
N ASN A 115 12.35 -6.18 -12.27
CA ASN A 115 11.04 -5.58 -12.13
C ASN A 115 9.93 -6.36 -12.86
N GLU A 116 10.26 -7.06 -13.96
CA GLU A 116 9.32 -7.96 -14.67
C GLU A 116 8.77 -9.05 -13.75
N PHE A 117 9.56 -9.43 -12.75
CA PHE A 117 9.20 -10.44 -11.75
C PHE A 117 8.80 -9.82 -10.42
N GLY A 118 8.67 -8.50 -10.30
CA GLY A 118 8.41 -7.79 -9.04
C GLY A 118 9.51 -8.03 -8.00
N LEU A 119 10.75 -8.14 -8.45
CA LEU A 119 11.95 -8.15 -7.62
C LEU A 119 12.62 -6.77 -7.71
N TYR A 120 13.21 -6.31 -6.61
CA TYR A 120 13.92 -5.04 -6.54
C TYR A 120 15.32 -5.27 -6.01
N ALA A 121 16.33 -4.78 -6.72
CA ALA A 121 17.74 -5.02 -6.38
C ALA A 121 18.09 -4.52 -4.97
N SER A 122 17.62 -3.34 -4.59
CA SER A 122 17.83 -2.76 -3.25
C SER A 122 17.21 -3.62 -2.15
N THR A 123 16.02 -4.17 -2.39
CA THR A 123 15.37 -5.12 -1.47
C THR A 123 16.22 -6.37 -1.33
N LEU A 124 16.63 -7.00 -2.44
CA LEU A 124 17.47 -8.19 -2.42
C LEU A 124 18.79 -7.96 -1.67
N MET A 125 19.54 -6.91 -2.02
CA MET A 125 20.79 -6.54 -1.37
C MET A 125 20.64 -6.38 0.16
N ARG A 126 19.57 -5.72 0.60
CA ARG A 126 19.27 -5.54 2.03
C ARG A 126 19.05 -6.86 2.76
N TYR A 127 18.25 -7.77 2.19
CA TYR A 127 17.90 -9.03 2.85
C TYR A 127 19.00 -10.10 2.75
N PHE A 128 19.82 -10.07 1.70
CA PHE A 128 20.97 -10.94 1.53
C PHE A 128 22.27 -10.35 2.09
N GLN A 129 22.22 -9.13 2.64
CA GLN A 129 23.35 -8.44 3.29
C GLN A 129 24.59 -8.32 2.38
N THR A 130 24.38 -8.08 1.09
CA THR A 130 25.44 -7.89 0.10
C THR A 130 25.11 -6.74 -0.83
N THR A 131 26.14 -6.13 -1.41
CA THR A 131 26.04 -5.13 -2.49
C THR A 131 26.19 -5.74 -3.87
N LYS A 132 26.52 -7.04 -3.98
CA LYS A 132 26.79 -7.72 -5.26
C LYS A 132 25.67 -8.70 -5.58
N ILE A 133 24.93 -8.42 -6.65
CA ILE A 133 23.87 -9.32 -7.15
C ILE A 133 24.42 -10.71 -7.55
N ASN A 134 25.67 -10.79 -7.99
CA ASN A 134 26.29 -12.07 -8.33
C ASN A 134 26.42 -12.99 -7.11
N GLU A 135 26.75 -12.45 -5.93
CA GLU A 135 26.83 -13.22 -4.68
C GLU A 135 25.45 -13.78 -4.29
N ILE A 136 24.38 -12.99 -4.52
CA ILE A 136 23.00 -13.46 -4.33
C ILE A 136 22.70 -14.62 -5.27
N TRP A 137 23.03 -14.53 -6.56
CA TRP A 137 22.80 -15.62 -7.50
C TRP A 137 23.58 -16.90 -7.15
N GLU A 138 24.83 -16.76 -6.70
CA GLU A 138 25.64 -17.89 -6.24
C GLU A 138 25.02 -18.58 -5.02
N GLU A 139 24.45 -17.82 -4.07
CA GLU A 139 23.70 -18.38 -2.93
C GLU A 139 22.48 -19.18 -3.42
N ILE A 140 21.68 -18.60 -4.33
CA ILE A 140 20.50 -19.27 -4.89
C ILE A 140 20.87 -20.54 -5.67
N GLU A 141 21.95 -20.53 -6.45
CA GLU A 141 22.42 -21.69 -7.19
C GLU A 141 22.89 -22.82 -6.27
N LYS A 142 23.54 -22.49 -5.14
CA LYS A 142 23.91 -23.47 -4.11
C LYS A 142 22.67 -24.11 -3.48
N GLU A 143 21.67 -23.30 -3.13
CA GLU A 143 20.41 -23.83 -2.59
C GLU A 143 19.69 -24.74 -3.60
N ILE A 144 19.59 -24.35 -4.87
CA ILE A 144 18.95 -25.19 -5.91
C ILE A 144 19.66 -26.53 -6.05
N LYS A 145 21.00 -26.55 -6.01
CA LYS A 145 21.78 -27.80 -6.08
C LYS A 145 21.50 -28.70 -4.88
N HIS A 146 21.45 -28.12 -3.68
CA HIS A 146 21.12 -28.83 -2.45
C HIS A 146 19.70 -29.42 -2.50
N ASP A 147 18.71 -28.63 -2.93
CA ASP A 147 17.31 -29.05 -3.07
C ASP A 147 17.18 -30.23 -4.04
N ASN A 148 17.92 -30.21 -5.15
CA ASN A 148 17.90 -31.28 -6.15
C ASN A 148 18.59 -32.57 -5.68
N GLN A 149 19.53 -32.48 -4.73
CA GLN A 149 20.22 -33.63 -4.16
C GLN A 149 19.34 -34.31 -3.09
N SER A 150 18.63 -33.52 -2.27
CA SER A 150 17.69 -34.02 -1.25
C SER A 150 16.45 -34.72 -1.82
N LEU A 151 16.15 -34.56 -3.11
CA LEU A 151 15.03 -35.24 -3.79
C LEU A 151 15.44 -36.61 -4.40
N ARG A 152 16.73 -36.96 -4.34
CA ARG A 152 17.29 -38.20 -4.92
C ARG A 152 17.70 -39.23 -3.87
N GLU A 153 17.55 -38.90 -2.60
CA GLU A 153 17.74 -39.78 -1.44
C GLU A 153 16.37 -40.19 -0.88
#